data_AF-A0A542IYY8-F1
#
_entry.id   AF-A0A542IYY8-F1
#
_cell.length_a   1.000
_cell.length_b   1.000
_cell.length_c   1.000
_cell.angle_alpha   90.00
_cell.angle_beta   90.00
_cell.angle_gamma   90.00
#
_symmetry.space_group_name_H-M   'P 1'
#
loop_
_entity.id
_entity.type
_entity.pdbx_description
1 polymer ?
#
loop_
_entity_poly.entity_id
_entity_poly.type
_entity_poly.pdbx_seq_one_letter_code
_entity_poly.pdbx_strand_id
1 'polypeptide(L)'
;MRRNVLGIFAALILTAATACTITTQDPGYVPPPPLPPMEQLEQATVVDAKSFANGDGVISFITEDRTVACSLTAARGEHVNLPYEQNNFGDTANNKLATVPVAHCELAKYPQPKGEDVKDDCAGINLGYLGGVALLTPDSARYGECRSGVTQMEATYGPKGSKAGAMAQLQVLGDGQNLEGNGLRCSAYKGGVACGNVSAGVGFFVSPEHYELISGPEETASTGPAEPSKTP
;
A
#
# COMPACT_ATOMS: atom_id res chain seq x y z
N MET A 1 -20.14 -19.23 65.15
CA MET A 1 -19.65 -19.20 63.74
C MET A 1 -20.59 -18.50 62.74
N ARG A 2 -21.73 -17.89 63.13
CA ARG A 2 -22.64 -17.19 62.18
C ARG A 2 -22.30 -15.72 61.91
N ARG A 3 -21.34 -15.14 62.64
CA ARG A 3 -21.06 -13.69 62.65
C ARG A 3 -19.95 -13.25 61.68
N ASN A 4 -19.13 -14.19 61.21
CA ASN A 4 -18.01 -13.92 60.28
C ASN A 4 -18.40 -14.06 58.81
N VAL A 5 -19.55 -14.65 58.50
CA VAL A 5 -20.02 -14.84 57.11
C VAL A 5 -20.61 -13.55 56.53
N LEU A 6 -21.23 -12.71 57.36
CA LEU A 6 -21.80 -11.44 56.89
C LEU A 6 -20.73 -10.40 56.51
N GLY A 7 -19.57 -10.39 57.17
CA GLY A 7 -18.50 -9.42 56.89
C GLY A 7 -17.80 -9.67 55.56
N ILE A 8 -17.66 -10.93 55.15
CA ILE A 8 -17.02 -11.31 53.88
C ILE A 8 -17.93 -10.98 52.69
N PHE A 9 -19.25 -11.11 52.84
CA PHE A 9 -20.20 -10.73 51.79
C PHE A 9 -20.26 -9.22 51.56
N ALA A 10 -20.11 -8.40 52.60
CA ALA A 10 -20.07 -6.94 52.45
C ALA A 10 -18.82 -6.47 51.68
N ALA A 11 -17.65 -7.10 51.91
CA ALA A 11 -16.41 -6.73 51.23
C ALA A 11 -16.41 -7.05 49.72
N LEU A 12 -17.11 -8.13 49.30
CA LEU A 12 -17.23 -8.53 47.90
C LEU A 12 -18.16 -7.62 47.07
N ILE A 13 -19.10 -6.92 47.73
CA ILE A 13 -20.02 -5.99 47.04
C ILE A 13 -19.33 -4.64 46.78
N LEU A 14 -18.43 -4.21 47.66
CA LEU A 14 -17.70 -2.95 47.50
C LEU A 14 -16.64 -2.98 46.39
N THR A 15 -16.05 -4.14 46.06
CA THR A 15 -15.09 -4.27 44.95
C THR A 15 -15.74 -4.36 43.57
N ALA A 16 -17.03 -4.69 43.49
CA ALA A 16 -17.77 -4.71 42.21
C ALA A 16 -18.21 -3.32 41.75
N ALA A 17 -18.26 -2.33 42.64
CA ALA A 17 -18.79 -0.99 42.33
C ALA A 17 -17.76 -0.02 41.72
N THR A 18 -16.46 -0.32 41.79
CA THR A 18 -15.40 0.58 41.27
C THR A 18 -14.90 0.21 39.87
N ALA A 19 -15.39 -0.88 39.26
CA ALA A 19 -14.93 -1.36 37.96
C ALA A 19 -15.75 -0.87 36.75
N CYS A 20 -16.79 -0.06 36.97
CA CYS A 20 -17.58 0.51 35.88
C CYS A 20 -17.05 1.90 35.47
N THR A 21 -15.83 1.97 34.93
CA THR A 21 -15.48 3.12 34.08
C THR A 21 -16.29 2.98 32.79
N ILE A 22 -17.45 3.61 32.76
CA ILE A 22 -18.19 3.83 31.51
C ILE A 22 -17.30 4.80 30.72
N THR A 23 -16.61 4.29 29.70
CA THR A 23 -15.98 5.12 28.68
C THR A 23 -17.11 5.78 27.88
N THR A 24 -17.70 6.84 28.42
CA THR A 24 -18.60 7.69 27.65
C THR A 24 -17.78 8.31 26.55
N GLN A 25 -18.07 7.94 25.30
CA GLN A 25 -17.54 8.61 24.11
C GLN A 25 -17.81 10.10 24.28
N ASP A 26 -16.74 10.90 24.35
CA ASP A 26 -16.85 12.34 24.47
C ASP A 26 -17.59 12.87 23.22
N PRO A 27 -18.81 13.41 23.36
CA PRO A 27 -19.62 13.84 22.22
C PRO A 27 -19.00 15.05 21.49
N GLY A 28 -17.99 15.70 22.07
CA GLY A 28 -17.20 16.77 21.44
C GLY A 28 -15.87 16.30 20.85
N TYR A 29 -15.48 15.03 21.01
CA TYR A 29 -14.21 14.53 20.50
C TYR A 29 -14.27 14.34 18.98
N VAL A 30 -13.63 15.26 18.27
CA VAL A 30 -13.30 15.09 16.86
C VAL A 30 -11.90 14.50 16.80
N PRO A 31 -11.72 13.26 16.29
CA PRO A 31 -10.38 12.70 16.13
C PRO A 31 -9.56 13.60 15.21
N PRO A 32 -8.26 13.75 15.47
CA PRO A 32 -7.39 14.52 14.60
C PRO A 32 -7.45 13.95 13.18
N PRO A 33 -7.23 14.80 12.15
CA PRO A 33 -7.20 14.34 10.78
C PRO A 33 -6.12 13.25 10.62
N PRO A 34 -6.35 12.27 9.74
CA PRO A 34 -5.34 11.26 9.45
C PRO A 34 -4.06 11.92 8.92
N LEU A 35 -2.92 11.32 9.26
CA LEU A 35 -1.62 11.74 8.75
C LEU A 35 -1.58 11.59 7.21
N PRO A 36 -0.89 12.50 6.50
CA PRO A 36 -0.56 12.32 5.10
C PRO A 36 0.18 10.99 4.87
N PRO A 37 0.01 10.33 3.70
CA PRO A 37 0.60 9.01 3.45
C PRO A 37 2.12 8.95 3.63
N MET A 38 2.86 9.97 3.18
CA MET A 38 4.32 10.02 3.34
C MET A 38 4.74 10.16 4.80
N GLU A 39 4.07 11.03 5.55
CA GLU A 39 4.35 11.21 6.98
C GLU A 39 4.02 9.93 7.76
N GLN A 40 2.93 9.26 7.41
CA GLN A 40 2.60 7.95 7.97
C GLN A 40 3.69 6.91 7.66
N LEU A 41 4.21 6.87 6.44
CA LEU A 41 5.29 5.95 6.06
C LEU A 41 6.55 6.19 6.88
N GLU A 42 6.85 7.44 7.24
CA GLU A 42 7.98 7.78 8.11
C GLU A 42 7.79 7.32 9.56
N GLN A 43 6.57 7.42 10.08
CA GLN A 43 6.28 7.21 11.50
C GLN A 43 5.85 5.78 11.85
N ALA A 44 5.27 5.04 10.90
CA ALA A 44 4.74 3.71 11.17
C ALA A 44 5.81 2.67 11.48
N THR A 45 5.44 1.69 12.32
CA THR A 45 6.35 0.66 12.82
C THR A 45 6.78 -0.25 11.69
N VAL A 46 8.08 -0.33 11.41
CA VAL A 46 8.63 -1.29 10.45
C VAL A 46 8.68 -2.67 11.09
N VAL A 47 8.01 -3.64 10.45
CA VAL A 47 8.01 -5.05 10.87
C VAL A 47 9.02 -5.86 10.08
N ASP A 48 9.40 -7.03 10.61
CA ASP A 48 10.34 -7.94 9.92
C ASP A 48 9.72 -8.46 8.62
N ALA A 49 10.39 -8.20 7.49
CA ALA A 49 9.93 -8.60 6.17
C ALA A 49 10.07 -10.11 5.91
N LYS A 50 10.81 -10.84 6.75
CA LYS A 50 11.09 -12.27 6.52
C LYS A 50 9.85 -13.14 6.41
N SER A 51 8.79 -12.87 7.17
CA SER A 51 7.52 -13.61 7.07
C SER A 51 6.72 -13.29 5.80
N PHE A 52 7.04 -12.18 5.14
CA PHE A 52 6.36 -11.69 3.94
C PHE A 52 7.16 -11.96 2.65
N ALA A 53 8.45 -12.31 2.78
CA ALA A 53 9.33 -12.61 1.67
C ALA A 53 9.11 -14.02 1.13
N ASN A 54 9.11 -14.16 -0.20
CA ASN A 54 9.24 -15.45 -0.86
C ASN A 54 10.72 -15.85 -1.03
N GLY A 55 10.98 -17.04 -1.58
CA GLY A 55 12.33 -17.57 -1.79
C GLY A 55 13.21 -16.71 -2.72
N ASP A 56 12.61 -15.84 -3.53
CA ASP A 56 13.29 -14.97 -4.49
C ASP A 56 13.49 -13.55 -3.97
N GLY A 57 13.18 -13.31 -2.69
CA GLY A 57 13.35 -12.00 -2.04
C GLY A 57 12.25 -10.98 -2.36
N VAL A 58 11.15 -11.41 -3.00
CA VAL A 58 9.96 -10.58 -3.21
C VAL A 58 9.13 -10.56 -1.93
N ILE A 59 8.88 -9.37 -1.39
CA ILE A 59 8.07 -9.19 -0.18
C ILE A 59 6.64 -8.91 -0.63
N SER A 60 5.68 -9.75 -0.22
CA SER A 60 4.27 -9.58 -0.59
C SER A 60 3.35 -9.68 0.61
N PHE A 61 2.29 -8.87 0.61
CA PHE A 61 1.30 -8.84 1.66
C PHE A 61 -0.09 -8.50 1.12
N ILE A 62 -1.10 -8.70 1.96
CA ILE A 62 -2.48 -8.29 1.73
C ILE A 62 -3.00 -7.56 2.97
N THR A 63 -3.89 -6.58 2.79
CA THR A 63 -4.55 -5.89 3.91
C THR A 63 -5.50 -6.83 4.68
N GLU A 64 -5.80 -6.51 5.94
CA GLU A 64 -6.69 -7.31 6.80
C GLU A 64 -8.08 -7.52 6.20
N ASP A 65 -8.63 -6.49 5.58
CA ASP A 65 -9.92 -6.50 4.87
C ASP A 65 -9.85 -7.14 3.47
N ARG A 66 -8.64 -7.53 3.03
CA ARG A 66 -8.35 -8.19 1.75
C ARG A 66 -8.78 -7.38 0.53
N THR A 67 -8.71 -6.07 0.64
CA THR A 67 -9.08 -5.15 -0.44
C THR A 67 -7.89 -4.75 -1.30
N VAL A 68 -6.68 -4.75 -0.75
CA VAL A 68 -5.44 -4.40 -1.44
C VAL A 68 -4.35 -5.43 -1.14
N ALA A 69 -3.63 -5.87 -2.18
CA ALA A 69 -2.42 -6.68 -2.04
C ALA A 69 -1.25 -6.01 -2.74
N CYS A 70 -0.08 -6.07 -2.13
CA CYS A 70 1.09 -5.38 -2.64
C CYS A 70 2.33 -6.26 -2.61
N SER A 71 3.25 -5.99 -3.53
CA SER A 71 4.56 -6.60 -3.62
C SER A 71 5.65 -5.54 -3.76
N LEU A 72 6.62 -5.56 -2.83
CA LEU A 72 7.91 -4.88 -3.00
C LEU A 72 8.83 -5.85 -3.77
N THR A 73 9.10 -5.50 -5.02
CA THR A 73 9.71 -6.40 -6.01
C THR A 73 10.61 -5.62 -6.97
N ALA A 74 10.89 -6.17 -8.15
CA ALA A 74 11.58 -5.51 -9.24
C ALA A 74 10.81 -5.65 -10.56
N ALA A 75 11.08 -4.72 -11.48
CA ALA A 75 10.57 -4.71 -12.83
C ALA A 75 11.71 -4.61 -13.85
N ARG A 76 11.46 -5.09 -15.07
CA ARG A 76 12.31 -4.91 -16.26
C ARG A 76 11.46 -4.36 -17.38
N GLY A 77 11.55 -3.06 -17.64
CA GLY A 77 10.55 -2.37 -18.47
C GLY A 77 9.16 -2.54 -17.86
N GLU A 78 8.19 -3.02 -18.65
CA GLU A 78 6.80 -3.27 -18.23
C GLU A 78 6.61 -4.64 -17.55
N HIS A 79 7.68 -5.43 -17.40
CA HIS A 79 7.58 -6.77 -16.83
C HIS A 79 7.87 -6.73 -15.33
N VAL A 80 6.81 -6.72 -14.51
CA VAL A 80 6.90 -6.75 -13.05
C VAL A 80 7.03 -8.21 -12.56
N ASN A 81 7.94 -8.46 -11.61
CA ASN A 81 8.11 -9.77 -10.99
C ASN A 81 7.07 -9.98 -9.88
N LEU A 82 5.91 -10.55 -10.21
CA LEU A 82 4.84 -10.82 -9.25
C LEU A 82 4.75 -12.32 -8.94
N PRO A 83 4.66 -12.73 -7.66
CA PRO A 83 4.61 -14.15 -7.31
C PRO A 83 3.23 -14.78 -7.53
N TYR A 84 2.19 -13.97 -7.74
CA TYR A 84 0.81 -14.41 -7.87
C TYR A 84 0.21 -14.21 -9.26
N GLU A 85 0.92 -13.54 -10.17
CA GLU A 85 0.49 -13.34 -11.56
C GLU A 85 1.54 -13.87 -12.53
N GLN A 86 1.08 -14.49 -13.62
CA GLN A 86 1.98 -14.91 -14.69
C GLN A 86 2.62 -13.67 -15.31
N ASN A 87 3.95 -13.65 -15.37
CA ASN A 87 4.72 -12.52 -15.87
C ASN A 87 5.92 -12.99 -16.70
N ASN A 88 6.53 -12.06 -17.42
CA ASN A 88 7.67 -12.31 -18.30
C ASN A 88 8.99 -11.74 -17.75
N PHE A 89 9.07 -11.45 -16.44
CA PHE A 89 10.26 -10.83 -15.83
C PHE A 89 11.52 -11.68 -16.03
N GLY A 90 11.38 -13.01 -15.88
CA GLY A 90 12.46 -13.98 -16.01
C GLY A 90 12.83 -14.37 -17.44
N ASP A 91 12.14 -13.84 -18.47
CA ASP A 91 12.45 -14.16 -19.85
C ASP A 91 13.84 -13.61 -20.24
N THR A 92 14.64 -14.47 -20.85
CA THR A 92 15.97 -14.14 -21.38
C THR A 92 15.96 -12.94 -22.33
N ALA A 93 14.88 -12.73 -23.09
CA ALA A 93 14.75 -11.57 -23.99
C ALA A 93 14.77 -10.22 -23.24
N ASN A 94 14.41 -10.23 -21.95
CA ASN A 94 14.30 -9.05 -21.10
C ASN A 94 15.57 -8.77 -20.30
N ASN A 95 16.60 -9.64 -20.36
CA ASN A 95 17.86 -9.46 -19.64
C ASN A 95 18.65 -8.20 -20.07
N LYS A 96 18.34 -7.64 -21.24
CA LYS A 96 18.93 -6.37 -21.71
C LYS A 96 18.35 -5.13 -21.03
N LEU A 97 17.18 -5.26 -20.39
CA LEU A 97 16.50 -4.17 -19.70
C LEU A 97 17.08 -3.99 -18.31
N ALA A 98 17.12 -2.75 -17.83
CA ALA A 98 17.50 -2.48 -16.46
C ALA A 98 16.49 -3.09 -15.48
N THR A 99 17.00 -3.69 -14.41
CA THR A 99 16.18 -4.12 -13.28
C THR A 99 15.98 -2.92 -12.34
N VAL A 100 14.73 -2.51 -12.14
CA VAL A 100 14.35 -1.36 -11.30
C VAL A 100 13.53 -1.88 -10.12
N PRO A 101 13.81 -1.48 -8.87
CA PRO A 101 12.97 -1.84 -7.73
C PRO A 101 11.62 -1.13 -7.83
N VAL A 102 10.54 -1.86 -7.55
CA VAL A 102 9.18 -1.33 -7.62
C VAL A 102 8.32 -1.81 -6.47
N ALA A 103 7.30 -1.01 -6.11
CA ALA A 103 6.17 -1.50 -5.33
C ALA A 103 4.95 -1.57 -6.26
N HIS A 104 4.34 -2.74 -6.34
CA HIS A 104 3.15 -2.98 -7.17
C HIS A 104 2.00 -3.40 -6.28
N CYS A 105 0.89 -2.66 -6.33
CA CYS A 105 -0.31 -2.94 -5.56
C CYS A 105 -1.50 -3.20 -6.49
N GLU A 106 -2.23 -4.26 -6.21
CA GLU A 106 -3.51 -4.58 -6.85
C GLU A 106 -4.67 -4.34 -5.88
N LEU A 107 -5.79 -3.87 -6.41
CA LEU A 107 -7.03 -3.67 -5.67
C LEU A 107 -8.13 -4.63 -6.14
N ALA A 108 -8.93 -5.14 -5.21
CA ALA A 108 -10.11 -5.96 -5.50
C ALA A 108 -11.32 -5.13 -5.99
N LYS A 109 -11.36 -3.87 -5.56
CA LYS A 109 -12.31 -2.83 -5.98
C LYS A 109 -11.53 -1.53 -6.00
N TYR A 110 -11.79 -0.66 -6.98
CA TYR A 110 -10.98 0.53 -7.18
C TYR A 110 -11.81 1.70 -7.73
N PRO A 111 -11.41 2.94 -7.38
CA PRO A 111 -11.93 4.13 -8.04
C PRO A 111 -11.49 4.19 -9.51
N GLN A 112 -12.23 4.94 -10.33
CA GLN A 112 -11.82 5.18 -11.70
C GLN A 112 -10.61 6.14 -11.72
N PRO A 113 -9.57 5.89 -12.53
CA PRO A 113 -8.49 6.85 -12.72
C PRO A 113 -9.02 8.19 -13.25
N LYS A 114 -8.46 9.30 -12.76
CA LYS A 114 -8.65 10.64 -13.31
C LYS A 114 -8.03 10.69 -14.70
N GLY A 115 -8.65 11.44 -15.61
CA GLY A 115 -8.18 11.51 -17.01
C GLY A 115 -6.73 12.00 -17.16
N GLU A 116 -6.22 12.84 -16.26
CA GLU A 116 -4.84 13.33 -16.26
C GLU A 116 -3.79 12.29 -15.84
N ASP A 117 -4.23 11.27 -15.08
CA ASP A 117 -3.40 10.19 -14.57
C ASP A 117 -3.31 9.02 -15.56
N VAL A 118 -4.24 8.93 -16.52
CA VAL A 118 -4.23 7.90 -17.56
C VAL A 118 -3.10 8.19 -18.54
N LYS A 119 -2.04 7.37 -18.50
CA LYS A 119 -0.88 7.46 -19.42
C LYS A 119 -0.96 6.57 -20.65
N ASP A 120 -1.88 5.61 -20.64
CA ASP A 120 -2.18 4.71 -21.75
C ASP A 120 -3.69 4.45 -21.77
N ASP A 121 -4.33 4.62 -22.93
CA ASP A 121 -5.76 4.38 -23.16
C ASP A 121 -6.02 3.00 -23.77
N CYS A 122 -5.07 2.08 -23.55
CA CYS A 122 -5.04 0.76 -24.15
C CYS A 122 -4.90 0.83 -25.65
N ALA A 123 -3.85 1.46 -26.15
CA ALA A 123 -3.57 1.59 -27.59
C ALA A 123 -4.75 2.19 -28.40
N GLY A 124 -5.49 3.13 -27.83
CA GLY A 124 -6.61 3.83 -28.46
C GLY A 124 -7.89 3.04 -28.63
N ILE A 125 -7.89 1.74 -28.30
CA ILE A 125 -9.06 0.88 -28.51
C ILE A 125 -10.06 0.95 -27.35
N ASN A 126 -9.67 1.47 -26.18
CA ASN A 126 -10.54 1.54 -24.98
C ASN A 126 -11.15 0.17 -24.59
N LEU A 127 -10.50 -0.94 -25.00
CA LEU A 127 -10.97 -2.30 -24.75
C LEU A 127 -10.29 -2.96 -23.53
N GLY A 128 -9.31 -2.29 -22.92
CA GLY A 128 -8.65 -2.79 -21.71
C GLY A 128 -9.24 -2.18 -20.43
N TYR A 129 -8.78 -2.70 -19.30
CA TYR A 129 -9.20 -2.24 -17.98
C TYR A 129 -8.20 -1.20 -17.49
N LEU A 130 -8.71 -0.05 -17.06
CA LEU A 130 -7.93 1.01 -16.43
C LEU A 130 -8.28 1.08 -14.95
N GLY A 131 -7.26 0.99 -14.10
CA GLY A 131 -7.41 1.00 -12.66
C GLY A 131 -7.10 -0.35 -12.02
N GLY A 132 -7.25 -0.40 -10.71
CA GLY A 132 -7.00 -1.63 -9.93
C GLY A 132 -5.53 -1.96 -9.73
N VAL A 133 -4.61 -1.16 -10.28
CA VAL A 133 -3.17 -1.30 -10.11
C VAL A 133 -2.56 0.06 -9.79
N ALA A 134 -1.68 0.08 -8.79
CA ALA A 134 -0.75 1.17 -8.55
C ALA A 134 0.69 0.65 -8.62
N LEU A 135 1.55 1.43 -9.27
CA LEU A 135 2.96 1.11 -9.44
C LEU A 135 3.81 2.28 -8.95
N LEU A 136 4.79 1.96 -8.10
CA LEU A 136 5.80 2.89 -7.61
C LEU A 136 7.16 2.45 -8.14
N THR A 137 7.85 3.35 -8.83
CA THR A 137 9.29 3.30 -9.10
C THR A 137 10.01 4.24 -8.13
N PRO A 138 11.36 4.25 -8.08
CA PRO A 138 12.09 5.15 -7.18
C PRO A 138 11.78 6.64 -7.37
N ASP A 139 11.34 7.03 -8.56
CA ASP A 139 11.19 8.40 -9.04
C ASP A 139 9.77 8.75 -9.51
N SER A 140 8.86 7.77 -9.64
CA SER A 140 7.49 8.03 -10.09
C SER A 140 6.47 7.10 -9.44
N ALA A 141 5.24 7.60 -9.29
CA ALA A 141 4.08 6.80 -8.90
C ALA A 141 3.02 6.89 -9.99
N ARG A 142 2.37 5.76 -10.28
CA ARG A 142 1.37 5.64 -11.34
C ARG A 142 0.16 4.88 -10.81
N TYR A 143 -1.01 5.25 -11.32
CA TYR A 143 -2.27 4.58 -11.02
C TYR A 143 -3.06 4.36 -12.30
N GLY A 144 -3.56 3.13 -12.47
CA GLY A 144 -4.34 2.76 -13.63
C GLY A 144 -3.45 2.56 -14.86
N GLU A 145 -2.94 1.35 -15.01
CA GLU A 145 -2.26 0.92 -16.23
C GLU A 145 -3.20 0.14 -17.13
N CYS A 146 -3.00 0.24 -18.45
CA CYS A 146 -3.77 -0.56 -19.37
C CYS A 146 -3.43 -2.04 -19.21
N ARG A 147 -4.48 -2.86 -19.09
CA ARG A 147 -4.31 -4.31 -19.07
C ARG A 147 -5.44 -5.08 -19.74
N SER A 148 -5.08 -6.25 -20.24
CA SER A 148 -6.02 -7.24 -20.78
C SER A 148 -6.58 -8.09 -19.64
N GLY A 149 -7.79 -7.76 -19.18
CA GLY A 149 -8.50 -8.52 -18.14
C GLY A 149 -8.39 -7.94 -16.73
N VAL A 150 -8.89 -8.71 -15.76
CA VAL A 150 -9.02 -8.32 -14.35
C VAL A 150 -7.78 -8.70 -13.53
N THR A 151 -7.54 -8.04 -12.40
CA THR A 151 -6.35 -8.28 -11.55
C THR A 151 -6.47 -9.61 -10.83
N GLN A 152 -5.38 -10.15 -10.28
CA GLN A 152 -5.50 -11.33 -9.42
C GLN A 152 -6.31 -10.97 -8.16
N MET A 153 -6.15 -9.75 -7.63
CA MET A 153 -7.02 -9.26 -6.56
C MET A 153 -8.50 -9.23 -6.95
N GLU A 154 -8.85 -8.71 -8.12
CA GLU A 154 -10.24 -8.67 -8.58
C GLU A 154 -10.77 -10.09 -8.86
N ALA A 155 -9.96 -10.97 -9.44
CA ALA A 155 -10.32 -12.36 -9.70
C ALA A 155 -10.51 -13.19 -8.41
N THR A 156 -9.78 -12.89 -7.35
CA THR A 156 -9.88 -13.60 -6.07
C THR A 156 -10.94 -12.98 -5.15
N TYR A 157 -10.93 -11.66 -4.99
CA TYR A 157 -11.70 -10.94 -3.96
C TYR A 157 -12.69 -9.91 -4.51
N GLY A 158 -12.75 -9.70 -5.83
CA GLY A 158 -13.78 -8.88 -6.46
C GLY A 158 -15.19 -9.48 -6.32
N PRO A 159 -16.25 -8.79 -6.80
CA PRO A 159 -17.65 -9.19 -6.61
C PRO A 159 -18.00 -10.60 -7.13
N LYS A 160 -17.23 -11.11 -8.11
CA LYS A 160 -17.39 -12.45 -8.69
C LYS A 160 -16.20 -13.37 -8.38
N GLY A 161 -15.39 -13.01 -7.39
CA GLY A 161 -14.16 -13.71 -7.07
C GLY A 161 -14.38 -15.07 -6.42
N SER A 162 -13.38 -15.96 -6.56
CA SER A 162 -13.44 -17.34 -6.06
C SER A 162 -12.90 -17.53 -4.65
N LYS A 163 -12.22 -16.51 -4.08
CA LYS A 163 -11.49 -16.58 -2.80
C LYS A 163 -10.49 -17.73 -2.70
N ALA A 164 -9.95 -18.18 -3.83
CA ALA A 164 -8.93 -19.21 -3.95
C ALA A 164 -7.72 -18.70 -4.75
N GLY A 165 -6.61 -19.44 -4.68
CA GLY A 165 -5.38 -19.15 -5.43
C GLY A 165 -4.26 -18.50 -4.59
N ALA A 166 -3.19 -18.08 -5.27
CA ALA A 166 -1.98 -17.55 -4.64
C ALA A 166 -2.26 -16.30 -3.77
N MET A 167 -3.19 -15.44 -4.19
CA MET A 167 -3.60 -14.26 -3.44
C MET A 167 -4.15 -14.60 -2.05
N ALA A 168 -4.85 -15.72 -1.91
CA ALA A 168 -5.42 -16.13 -0.63
C ALA A 168 -4.36 -16.60 0.38
N GLN A 169 -3.15 -16.89 -0.09
CA GLN A 169 -2.02 -17.36 0.72
C GLN A 169 -1.10 -16.23 1.17
N LEU A 170 -1.31 -15.00 0.68
CA LEU A 170 -0.53 -13.84 1.09
C LEU A 170 -0.70 -13.58 2.59
N GLN A 171 0.41 -13.22 3.22
CA GLN A 171 0.42 -12.83 4.63
C GLN A 171 -0.27 -11.49 4.82
N VAL A 172 -1.00 -11.38 5.92
CA VAL A 172 -1.72 -10.16 6.26
C VAL A 172 -0.76 -9.17 6.92
N LEU A 173 -0.70 -7.95 6.42
CA LEU A 173 -0.04 -6.82 7.09
C LEU A 173 -1.09 -6.06 7.90
N GLY A 174 -0.84 -5.92 9.20
CA GLY A 174 -1.77 -5.23 10.11
C GLY A 174 -1.77 -3.71 9.87
N ASP A 175 -2.89 -3.06 10.17
CA ASP A 175 -3.01 -1.60 10.03
C ASP A 175 -1.94 -0.86 10.84
N GLY A 176 -1.32 0.15 10.23
CA GLY A 176 -0.23 0.94 10.79
C GLY A 176 1.14 0.24 10.79
N GLN A 177 1.27 -0.94 10.18
CA GLN A 177 2.56 -1.63 10.01
C GLN A 177 3.20 -1.31 8.67
N ASN A 178 4.53 -1.18 8.68
CA ASN A 178 5.35 -0.92 7.50
C ASN A 178 6.19 -2.14 7.12
N LEU A 179 6.29 -2.39 5.82
CA LEU A 179 7.31 -3.24 5.21
C LEU A 179 8.24 -2.38 4.38
N GLU A 180 9.52 -2.71 4.40
CA GLU A 180 10.55 -2.04 3.63
C GLU A 180 11.32 -3.04 2.78
N GLY A 181 11.62 -2.67 1.54
CA GLY A 181 12.39 -3.49 0.61
C GLY A 181 12.93 -2.65 -0.53
N ASN A 182 14.21 -2.83 -0.85
CA ASN A 182 14.89 -2.17 -1.98
C ASN A 182 14.76 -0.63 -2.01
N GLY A 183 14.75 0.01 -0.82
CA GLY A 183 14.62 1.46 -0.69
C GLY A 183 13.20 2.00 -0.84
N LEU A 184 12.20 1.11 -0.94
CA LEU A 184 10.79 1.45 -0.97
C LEU A 184 10.11 0.96 0.32
N ARG A 185 9.09 1.68 0.75
CA ARG A 185 8.32 1.36 1.95
C ARG A 185 6.83 1.30 1.64
N CYS A 186 6.13 0.31 2.16
CA CYS A 186 4.68 0.20 2.07
C CYS A 186 4.04 -0.01 3.44
N SER A 187 2.89 0.60 3.66
CA SER A 187 2.12 0.57 4.91
C SER A 187 0.70 0.13 4.63
N ALA A 188 0.17 -0.83 5.40
CA ALA A 188 -1.28 -0.97 5.50
C ALA A 188 -1.80 0.19 6.33
N TYR A 189 -2.66 1.03 5.75
CA TYR A 189 -3.09 2.27 6.38
C TYR A 189 -4.52 2.62 6.00
N LYS A 190 -5.40 2.78 7.00
CA LYS A 190 -6.76 3.35 6.83
C LYS A 190 -7.63 2.61 5.80
N GLY A 191 -7.57 1.28 5.80
CA GLY A 191 -8.34 0.47 4.83
C GLY A 191 -7.80 0.55 3.40
N GLY A 192 -6.55 0.97 3.26
CA GLY A 192 -5.81 1.00 2.01
C GLY A 192 -4.33 0.71 2.23
N VAL A 193 -3.52 1.10 1.27
CA VAL A 193 -2.06 0.99 1.33
C VAL A 193 -1.43 2.30 0.89
N ALA A 194 -0.49 2.79 1.68
CA ALA A 194 0.45 3.82 1.26
C ALA A 194 1.77 3.14 0.84
N CYS A 195 2.34 3.50 -0.30
CA CYS A 195 3.69 3.07 -0.68
C CYS A 195 4.49 4.28 -1.13
N GLY A 196 5.77 4.35 -0.77
CA GLY A 196 6.62 5.48 -1.15
C GLY A 196 8.11 5.18 -1.09
N ASN A 197 8.84 5.91 -1.92
CA ASN A 197 10.25 6.20 -1.70
C ASN A 197 10.32 7.42 -0.79
N VAL A 198 10.43 7.17 0.51
CA VAL A 198 10.44 8.21 1.56
C VAL A 198 11.51 9.27 1.28
N SER A 199 12.71 8.85 0.89
CA SER A 199 13.83 9.75 0.62
C SER A 199 13.60 10.65 -0.60
N ALA A 200 12.85 10.18 -1.60
CA ALA A 200 12.55 10.95 -2.81
C ALA A 200 11.25 11.77 -2.69
N GLY A 201 10.45 11.55 -1.64
CA GLY A 201 9.13 12.18 -1.50
C GLY A 201 8.12 11.71 -2.56
N VAL A 202 8.37 10.58 -3.22
CA VAL A 202 7.49 10.01 -4.25
C VAL A 202 6.72 8.84 -3.67
N GLY A 203 5.43 8.75 -3.96
CA GLY A 203 4.59 7.68 -3.44
C GLY A 203 3.18 7.67 -3.99
N PHE A 204 2.38 6.75 -3.48
CA PHE A 204 0.94 6.74 -3.68
C PHE A 204 0.23 6.29 -2.41
N PHE A 205 -1.06 6.62 -2.34
CA PHE A 205 -2.03 5.95 -1.49
C PHE A 205 -3.13 5.35 -2.35
N VAL A 206 -3.56 4.14 -2.03
CA VAL A 206 -4.69 3.48 -2.70
C VAL A 206 -5.61 2.80 -1.69
N SER A 207 -6.91 2.97 -1.89
CA SER A 207 -7.99 2.27 -1.20
C SER A 207 -9.13 1.97 -2.18
N PRO A 208 -10.15 1.19 -1.78
CA PRO A 208 -11.29 0.89 -2.64
C PRO A 208 -12.11 2.11 -3.07
N GLU A 209 -12.02 3.21 -2.32
CA GLU A 209 -12.78 4.45 -2.53
C GLU A 209 -11.93 5.59 -3.09
N HIS A 210 -10.62 5.57 -2.88
CA HIS A 210 -9.76 6.72 -3.17
C HIS A 210 -8.36 6.30 -3.58
N TYR A 211 -7.72 7.13 -4.40
CA TYR A 211 -6.29 7.06 -4.63
C TYR A 211 -5.69 8.45 -4.67
N GLU A 212 -4.42 8.54 -4.30
CA GLU A 212 -3.61 9.74 -4.32
C GLU A 212 -2.23 9.39 -4.90
N LEU A 213 -1.76 10.20 -5.85
CA LEU A 213 -0.40 10.11 -6.38
C LEU A 213 0.42 11.27 -5.81
N ILE A 214 1.57 10.94 -5.24
CA ILE A 214 2.46 11.87 -4.57
C ILE A 214 3.71 11.99 -5.42
N SER A 215 3.92 13.17 -5.98
CA SER A 215 5.14 13.49 -6.72
C SER A 215 6.15 14.11 -5.77
N GLY A 216 7.42 13.74 -5.94
CA GLY A 216 8.52 14.36 -5.20
C GLY A 216 8.62 15.85 -5.51
N PRO A 217 9.40 16.61 -4.73
CA PRO A 217 9.65 18.01 -5.02
C PRO A 217 10.19 18.13 -6.46
N GLU A 218 9.63 19.05 -7.24
CA GLU A 218 10.20 19.37 -8.56
C GLU A 218 11.67 19.71 -8.35
N GLU A 219 12.57 18.95 -8.98
CA GLU A 219 13.97 19.32 -9.04
C GLU A 219 14.01 20.63 -9.82
N THR A 220 14.03 21.76 -9.10
CA THR A 220 14.20 23.09 -9.69
C THR A 220 15.38 22.96 -10.63
N ALA A 221 15.13 23.02 -11.94
CA ALA A 221 16.17 22.86 -12.94
C ALA A 221 17.31 23.79 -12.55
N SER A 222 18.42 23.22 -12.09
CA SER A 222 19.59 23.98 -11.70
C SER A 222 19.98 24.77 -12.94
N THR A 223 19.76 26.09 -12.92
CA THR A 223 20.27 27.00 -13.93
C THR A 223 21.77 26.82 -13.92
N GLY A 224 22.27 26.00 -14.85
CA GLY A 224 23.69 25.80 -15.04
C GLY A 224 24.39 27.16 -15.17
N PRO A 225 25.65 27.29 -14.73
CA PRO A 225 26.36 28.56 -14.79
C PRO A 225 26.31 29.13 -16.22
N ALA A 226 25.83 30.37 -16.35
CA ALA A 226 25.75 31.06 -17.63
C ALA A 226 27.14 31.07 -18.30
N GLU A 227 27.22 30.63 -19.55
CA GLU A 227 28.44 30.75 -20.35
C GLU A 227 28.89 32.22 -20.38
N PRO A 228 30.19 32.49 -20.18
CA PRO A 228 30.70 33.85 -20.23
C PRO A 228 30.56 34.40 -21.65
N SER A 229 29.80 35.49 -21.77
CA SER A 229 29.61 36.23 -23.03
C SER A 229 30.95 36.66 -23.62
N LYS A 230 31.30 36.12 -24.79
CA LYS A 230 32.39 36.68 -25.61
C LYS A 230 31.90 37.98 -26.23
N THR A 231 32.48 39.09 -25.78
CA THR A 231 32.30 40.42 -26.38
C THR A 231 33.45 40.64 -27.38
N PRO A 232 33.22 41.33 -28.53
CA PRO A 232 34.09 41.26 -29.71
C PRO A 232 35.40 42.05 -29.60
#